data_AF-A0A813HQ86-F1
#
_entry.id   AF-A0A813HQ86-F1
#
_cell.length_a   1.000
_cell.length_b   1.000
_cell.length_c   1.000
_cell.angle_alpha   90.00
_cell.angle_beta   90.00
_cell.angle_gamma   90.00
#
_symmetry.space_group_name_H-M   'P 1'
#
loop_
_entity.id
_entity.type
_entity.pdbx_description
1 polymer ?
#
loop_
_entity_poly.entity_id
_entity_poly.type
_entity_poly.pdbx_seq_one_letter_code
_entity_poly.pdbx_strand_id
1 'polypeptide(L)'
;MRRVNVDGVRNTIECCDACGVKTLVFTSSMEVVAGVDDMGVASDFCGGPEDDESIPIPARHHLPYATTMAEAEALVLAAHRSGKLLTASLRSGYIVGPECIGIKIVLVKAQKQGGRYISARMPANLSCVHPKNCWCHILRQTRLTSTSWWRRQQISRRSCCQSGLLTF
;
A
#
# COMPACT_ATOMS: atom_id res chain seq x y z
N MET A 1 2.75 -2.55 18.21
CA MET A 1 2.37 -2.25 16.81
C MET A 1 0.88 -2.38 16.59
N ARG A 2 0.24 -3.52 16.92
CA ARG A 2 -1.21 -3.72 16.77
C ARG A 2 -2.07 -2.60 17.39
N ARG A 3 -1.79 -2.19 18.63
CA ARG A 3 -2.47 -1.06 19.28
C ARG A 3 -2.49 0.24 18.48
N VAL A 4 -1.43 0.50 17.70
CA VAL A 4 -1.32 1.72 16.90
C VAL A 4 -2.02 1.52 15.55
N ASN A 5 -1.66 0.46 14.83
CA ASN A 5 -2.12 0.26 13.46
C ASN A 5 -3.58 -0.20 13.38
N VAL A 6 -4.02 -1.06 14.29
CA VAL A 6 -5.34 -1.69 14.26
C VAL A 6 -6.32 -0.92 15.15
N ASP A 7 -6.01 -0.78 16.44
CA ASP A 7 -6.93 -0.12 17.36
C ASP A 7 -7.05 1.38 17.03
N GLY A 8 -5.96 2.01 16.57
CA GLY A 8 -6.00 3.39 16.06
C GLY A 8 -6.89 3.57 14.84
N VAL A 9 -6.90 2.61 13.91
CA VAL A 9 -7.81 2.62 12.75
C VAL A 9 -9.25 2.41 13.16
N ARG A 10 -9.53 1.49 14.10
CA ARG A 10 -10.87 1.30 14.66
C ARG A 10 -11.42 2.61 15.25
N ASN A 11 -10.62 3.28 16.09
CA ASN A 11 -11.00 4.55 16.69
C ASN A 11 -11.22 5.64 15.62
N THR A 12 -10.42 5.63 14.56
CA THR A 12 -10.58 6.57 13.44
C THR A 12 -11.91 6.37 12.73
N ILE A 13 -12.30 5.11 12.45
CA ILE A 13 -13.58 4.77 11.83
C ILE A 13 -14.76 5.22 12.71
N GLU A 14 -14.69 4.95 14.01
CA GLU A 14 -15.72 5.37 14.97
C GLU A 14 -15.85 6.90 15.03
N CYS A 15 -14.72 7.61 15.00
CA CYS A 15 -14.71 9.07 14.93
C CYS A 15 -15.30 9.59 13.61
N CYS A 16 -14.98 8.95 12.47
CA CYS A 16 -15.58 9.30 11.18
C CYS A 16 -17.12 9.20 11.23
N ASP A 17 -17.65 8.15 11.88
CA ASP A 17 -19.09 7.98 12.06
C ASP A 17 -19.68 9.06 12.99
N ALA A 18 -19.04 9.32 14.13
CA ALA A 18 -19.52 10.30 15.10
C ALA A 18 -19.51 11.74 14.57
N CYS A 19 -18.48 12.08 13.76
CA CYS A 19 -18.31 13.42 13.19
C CYS A 19 -18.94 13.59 11.80
N GLY A 20 -19.55 12.54 11.23
CA GLY A 20 -20.18 12.60 9.91
C GLY A 20 -19.19 12.77 8.75
N VAL A 21 -17.95 12.31 8.92
CA VAL A 21 -16.92 12.33 7.86
C VAL A 21 -17.38 11.45 6.70
N LYS A 22 -17.27 11.99 5.47
CA LYS A 22 -17.78 11.32 4.26
C LYS A 22 -16.77 10.43 3.56
N THR A 23 -15.47 10.67 3.76
CA THR A 23 -14.41 9.96 3.04
C THR A 23 -13.25 9.67 3.98
N LEU A 24 -12.78 8.42 3.99
CA LEU A 24 -11.60 7.96 4.69
C LEU A 24 -10.63 7.31 3.70
N VAL A 25 -9.42 7.85 3.62
CA VAL A 25 -8.33 7.27 2.83
C VAL A 25 -7.30 6.70 3.80
N PHE A 26 -7.06 5.40 3.70
CA PHE A 26 -6.11 4.70 4.54
C PHE A 26 -4.83 4.44 3.77
N THR A 27 -3.70 4.87 4.33
CA THR A 27 -2.38 4.52 3.82
C THR A 27 -1.99 3.15 4.35
N SER A 28 -2.20 2.15 3.51
CA SER A 28 -1.73 0.79 3.71
C SER A 28 -0.32 0.61 3.14
N SER A 29 0.14 -0.63 3.06
CA SER A 29 1.49 -0.97 2.63
C SER A 29 1.46 -2.07 1.57
N MET A 30 2.38 -2.03 0.62
CA MET A 30 2.61 -3.14 -0.31
C MET A 30 2.94 -4.46 0.42
N GLU A 31 3.51 -4.37 1.63
CA GLU A 31 3.83 -5.51 2.49
C GLU A 31 2.58 -6.32 2.89
N VAL A 32 1.38 -5.74 2.79
CA VAL A 32 0.11 -6.44 3.08
C VAL A 32 -0.11 -7.66 2.20
N VAL A 33 0.44 -7.67 0.98
CA VAL A 33 0.34 -8.82 0.07
C VAL A 33 1.62 -9.67 0.02
N ALA A 34 2.67 -9.27 0.75
CA ALA A 34 3.91 -10.04 0.86
C ALA A 34 3.71 -11.19 1.87
N GLY A 35 3.46 -12.39 1.34
CA GLY A 35 3.17 -13.59 2.12
C GLY A 35 4.38 -14.46 2.38
N VAL A 36 4.15 -15.58 3.08
CA VAL A 36 5.06 -16.71 3.14
C VAL A 36 4.35 -17.97 2.67
N ASP A 37 5.08 -18.87 2.02
CA ASP A 37 4.59 -20.22 1.72
C ASP A 37 4.58 -21.11 2.98
N ASP A 38 4.17 -22.37 2.82
CA ASP A 38 4.09 -23.35 3.92
C ASP A 38 5.45 -23.64 4.55
N MET A 39 6.54 -23.41 3.82
CA MET A 39 7.92 -23.58 4.26
C MET A 39 8.49 -22.30 4.92
N GLY A 40 7.69 -21.23 5.01
CA GLY A 40 8.10 -19.95 5.58
C GLY A 40 8.94 -19.10 4.64
N VAL A 41 9.02 -19.45 3.35
CA VAL A 41 9.74 -18.67 2.35
C VAL A 41 8.86 -17.51 1.92
N ALA A 42 9.41 -16.29 2.01
CA ALA A 42 8.70 -15.09 1.59
C ALA A 42 8.43 -15.12 0.09
N SER A 43 7.22 -14.75 -0.31
CA SER A 43 6.86 -14.53 -1.71
C SER A 43 7.71 -13.38 -2.28
N ASP A 44 8.23 -13.54 -3.49
CA ASP A 44 8.99 -12.50 -4.19
C ASP A 44 8.02 -11.44 -4.78
N PHE A 45 7.25 -10.78 -3.92
CA PHE A 45 6.33 -9.73 -4.30
C PHE A 45 7.06 -8.40 -4.38
N CYS A 46 7.21 -7.87 -5.60
CA CYS A 46 7.99 -6.66 -5.85
C CYS A 46 7.16 -5.46 -6.34
N GLY A 47 5.86 -5.63 -6.56
CA GLY A 47 5.01 -4.58 -7.13
C GLY A 47 5.40 -4.26 -8.58
N GLY A 48 5.54 -5.31 -9.39
CA GLY A 48 5.85 -5.23 -10.81
C GLY A 48 4.67 -4.71 -11.64
N PRO A 49 4.87 -4.51 -12.96
CA PRO A 49 3.84 -3.92 -13.84
C PRO A 49 2.58 -4.76 -14.00
N GLU A 50 2.62 -6.05 -13.64
CA GLU A 50 1.46 -6.95 -13.66
C GLU A 50 0.74 -7.03 -12.30
N ASP A 51 1.31 -6.42 -11.25
CA ASP A 51 0.75 -6.45 -9.91
C ASP A 51 -0.27 -5.31 -9.70
N ASP A 52 -1.50 -5.65 -9.30
CA ASP A 52 -2.57 -4.68 -9.02
C ASP A 52 -3.29 -4.95 -7.68
N GLU A 53 -4.31 -4.14 -7.36
CA GLU A 53 -5.06 -4.29 -6.10
C GLU A 53 -5.94 -5.56 -6.01
N SER A 54 -5.99 -6.40 -7.06
CA SER A 54 -6.70 -7.68 -7.03
C SER A 54 -5.93 -8.77 -6.28
N ILE A 55 -4.65 -8.55 -6.00
CA ILE A 55 -3.81 -9.51 -5.28
C ILE A 55 -4.37 -9.76 -3.88
N PRO A 56 -4.63 -11.04 -3.52
CA PRO A 56 -5.22 -11.38 -2.24
C PRO A 56 -4.23 -11.15 -1.10
N ILE A 57 -4.77 -10.82 0.07
CA ILE A 57 -4.00 -10.82 1.32
C ILE A 57 -3.67 -12.29 1.66
N PRO A 58 -2.40 -12.65 1.88
CA PRO A 58 -2.00 -14.00 2.20
C PRO A 58 -2.49 -14.41 3.59
N ALA A 59 -2.64 -15.72 3.82
CA ALA A 59 -3.04 -16.25 5.12
C ALA A 59 -1.97 -16.03 6.20
N ARG A 60 -0.70 -15.91 5.79
CA ARG A 60 0.45 -15.72 6.69
C ARG A 60 1.41 -14.69 6.10
N HIS A 61 1.87 -13.78 6.94
CA HIS A 61 2.92 -12.81 6.61
C HIS A 61 4.23 -13.19 7.28
N HIS A 62 5.35 -12.81 6.66
CA HIS A 62 6.67 -12.94 7.26
C HIS A 62 6.88 -11.97 8.44
N LEU A 63 6.36 -10.74 8.31
CA LEU A 63 6.61 -9.65 9.26
C LEU A 63 5.35 -9.29 10.07
N PRO A 64 5.45 -9.11 11.40
CA PRO A 64 4.31 -8.70 12.23
C PRO A 64 3.69 -7.37 11.79
N TYR A 65 4.48 -6.46 11.23
CA TYR A 65 4.00 -5.20 10.66
C TYR A 65 2.95 -5.44 9.57
N ALA A 66 3.27 -6.29 8.59
CA ALA A 66 2.39 -6.62 7.48
C ALA A 66 1.06 -7.20 7.96
N THR A 67 1.08 -8.10 8.95
CA THR A 67 -0.13 -8.64 9.58
C THR A 67 -1.00 -7.54 10.19
N THR A 68 -0.40 -6.60 10.91
CA THR A 68 -1.19 -5.50 11.51
C THR A 68 -1.75 -4.53 10.48
N MET A 69 -1.05 -4.29 9.36
CA MET A 69 -1.55 -3.45 8.27
C MET A 69 -2.66 -4.15 7.48
N ALA A 70 -2.56 -5.48 7.31
CA ALA A 70 -3.61 -6.29 6.68
C ALA A 70 -4.90 -6.28 7.51
N GLU A 71 -4.80 -6.45 8.83
CA GLU A 71 -5.94 -6.36 9.74
C GLU A 71 -6.58 -4.96 9.69
N ALA A 72 -5.77 -3.90 9.73
CA ALA A 72 -6.24 -2.52 9.64
C ALA A 72 -6.93 -2.23 8.30
N GLU A 73 -6.36 -2.70 7.18
CA GLU A 73 -6.95 -2.56 5.85
C GLU A 73 -8.32 -3.24 5.77
N ALA A 74 -8.45 -4.46 6.30
CA ALA A 74 -9.72 -5.17 6.34
C ALA A 74 -10.79 -4.39 7.11
N LEU A 75 -10.45 -3.76 8.23
CA LEU A 75 -11.36 -2.90 8.99
C LEU A 75 -11.83 -1.69 8.17
N VAL A 76 -10.93 -1.03 7.46
CA VAL A 76 -11.27 0.15 6.63
C VAL A 76 -12.16 -0.24 5.46
N LEU A 77 -11.86 -1.35 4.78
CA LEU A 77 -12.68 -1.83 3.67
C LEU A 77 -14.08 -2.26 4.15
N ALA A 78 -14.17 -2.93 5.30
CA ALA A 78 -15.45 -3.31 5.91
C ALA A 78 -16.28 -2.10 6.38
N ALA A 79 -15.63 -0.98 6.70
CA ALA A 79 -16.31 0.26 7.09
C ALA A 79 -16.94 1.01 5.90
N HIS A 80 -16.68 0.60 4.65
CA HIS A 80 -17.24 1.24 3.47
C HIS A 80 -18.77 1.17 3.45
N ARG A 81 -19.42 2.33 3.37
CA ARG A 81 -20.89 2.45 3.32
C ARG A 81 -21.27 3.57 2.37
N SER A 82 -21.85 3.22 1.22
CA SER A 82 -22.34 4.19 0.24
C SER A 82 -23.30 5.20 0.88
N GLY A 83 -23.12 6.49 0.59
CA GLY A 83 -23.90 7.59 1.17
C GLY A 83 -23.53 7.98 2.61
N LYS A 84 -22.74 7.17 3.33
CA LYS A 84 -22.29 7.47 4.70
C LYS A 84 -20.78 7.73 4.76
N LEU A 85 -19.97 6.69 4.52
CA LEU A 85 -18.52 6.72 4.60
C LEU A 85 -17.91 5.97 3.42
N LEU A 86 -17.30 6.71 2.49
CA LEU A 86 -16.53 6.16 1.39
C LEU A 86 -15.11 5.88 1.87
N THR A 87 -14.69 4.63 1.82
CA THR A 87 -13.33 4.24 2.18
C THR A 87 -12.50 3.84 0.96
N ALA A 88 -11.19 4.08 1.04
CA ALA A 88 -10.21 3.55 0.11
C ALA A 88 -8.91 3.20 0.85
N SER A 89 -8.28 2.09 0.48
CA SER A 89 -6.96 1.69 0.98
C SER A 89 -5.92 1.84 -0.12
N LEU A 90 -4.73 2.35 0.23
CA LEU A 90 -3.64 2.60 -0.70
C LEU A 90 -2.41 1.82 -0.24
N ARG A 91 -2.07 0.74 -0.94
CA ARG A 91 -0.91 -0.11 -0.66
C ARG A 91 0.35 0.52 -1.25
N SER A 92 0.86 1.56 -0.59
CA SER A 92 2.06 2.27 -1.05
C SER A 92 3.32 1.39 -0.96
N GLY A 93 4.21 1.56 -1.95
CA GLY A 93 5.53 0.94 -1.95
C GLY A 93 6.55 1.70 -1.08
N TYR A 94 7.84 1.38 -1.24
CA TYR A 94 8.90 2.01 -0.43
C TYR A 94 9.02 3.50 -0.75
N ILE A 95 8.57 4.37 0.17
CA ILE A 95 8.67 5.82 0.02
C ILE A 95 10.10 6.28 0.36
N VAL A 96 10.83 6.74 -0.65
CA VAL A 96 12.26 7.09 -0.55
C VAL A 96 12.51 8.48 -1.15
N GLY A 97 13.14 9.37 -0.39
CA GLY A 97 13.51 10.71 -0.83
C GLY A 97 14.40 11.44 0.17
N PRO A 98 14.59 12.76 -0.01
CA PRO A 98 15.36 13.59 0.92
C PRO A 98 14.88 13.42 2.37
N GLU A 99 15.82 13.38 3.32
CA GLU A 99 15.56 13.14 4.75
C GLU A 99 14.89 11.80 5.09
N CYS A 100 14.88 10.81 4.17
CA CYS A 100 14.44 9.46 4.50
C CYS A 100 15.30 8.88 5.63
N ILE A 101 14.70 8.76 6.82
CA ILE A 101 15.36 8.31 8.04
C ILE A 101 15.98 6.92 7.85
N GLY A 102 15.28 6.02 7.15
CA GLY A 102 15.76 4.66 6.88
C GLY A 102 17.09 4.68 6.14
N ILE A 103 17.17 5.40 5.01
CA ILE A 103 18.41 5.52 4.24
C ILE A 103 19.48 6.26 5.03
N LYS A 104 19.12 7.35 5.72
CA LYS A 104 20.06 8.14 6.54
C LYS A 104 20.75 7.28 7.59
N ILE A 105 20.00 6.43 8.30
CA ILE A 105 20.55 5.49 9.29
C ILE A 105 21.53 4.52 8.64
N VAL A 106 21.17 3.94 7.49
CA VAL A 106 22.04 2.96 6.83
C VAL A 106 23.31 3.61 6.28
N LEU A 107 23.21 4.80 5.69
CA LEU A 107 24.37 5.55 5.20
C LEU A 107 25.31 5.97 6.35
N VAL A 108 24.77 6.44 7.48
CA VAL A 108 25.59 6.76 8.67
C VAL A 108 26.29 5.51 9.20
N LYS A 109 25.62 4.35 9.22
CA LYS A 109 26.26 3.07 9.60
C LYS A 109 27.37 2.69 8.62
N ALA A 110 27.12 2.81 7.31
CA ALA A 110 28.11 2.50 6.29
C ALA A 110 29.35 3.42 6.40
N GLN A 111 29.14 4.72 6.67
CA GLN A 111 30.22 5.67 6.90
C GLN A 111 31.10 5.25 8.09
N LYS A 112 30.47 4.85 9.21
CA LYS A 112 31.18 4.33 10.40
C LYS A 112 31.94 3.02 10.12
N GLN A 113 31.54 2.28 9.08
CA GLN A 113 32.16 1.03 8.63
C GLN A 113 33.19 1.24 7.51
N GLY A 114 33.76 2.46 7.40
CA GLY A 114 34.75 2.78 6.37
C GLY A 114 34.15 2.88 4.97
N GLY A 115 32.90 3.31 4.85
CA GLY A 115 32.19 3.46 3.58
C GLY A 115 31.57 2.17 3.04
N ARG A 116 31.58 1.07 3.80
CA ARG A 116 31.02 -0.21 3.36
C ARG A 116 29.51 -0.25 3.61
N TYR A 117 28.73 -0.37 2.54
CA TYR A 117 27.30 -0.61 2.60
C TYR A 117 27.04 -2.12 2.46
N ILE A 118 26.42 -2.73 3.48
CA ILE A 118 26.03 -4.14 3.46
C ILE A 118 24.51 -4.21 3.32
N SER A 119 24.06 -4.73 2.18
CA SER A 119 22.64 -4.96 1.87
C SER A 119 22.26 -6.43 1.99
N ALA A 120 20.96 -6.72 1.91
CA ALA A 120 20.44 -8.08 1.77
C ALA A 120 20.82 -8.73 0.40
N ARG A 121 20.47 -10.01 0.25
CA ARG A 121 20.73 -10.85 -0.93
C ARG A 121 20.40 -10.11 -2.22
N MET A 122 21.36 -10.08 -3.15
CA MET A 122 21.23 -9.46 -4.46
C MET A 122 20.89 -10.51 -5.53
N PRO A 123 20.12 -10.16 -6.57
CA PRO A 123 19.48 -8.86 -6.77
C PRO A 123 18.27 -8.66 -5.85
N ALA A 124 18.15 -7.47 -5.26
CA ALA A 124 16.96 -7.06 -4.53
C ALA A 124 16.10 -6.18 -5.43
N ASN A 125 14.89 -6.63 -5.73
CA ASN A 125 13.91 -5.86 -6.50
C ASN A 125 13.06 -5.06 -5.52
N LEU A 126 13.10 -3.72 -5.63
CA LEU A 126 12.26 -2.83 -4.82
C LEU A 126 11.56 -1.80 -5.71
N SER A 127 10.24 -1.75 -5.61
CA SER A 127 9.45 -0.64 -6.14
C SER A 127 9.48 0.53 -5.16
N CYS A 128 10.23 1.57 -5.52
CA CYS A 128 10.37 2.79 -4.72
C CYS A 128 9.57 3.94 -5.32
N VAL A 129 8.96 4.75 -4.46
CA VAL A 129 8.25 5.97 -4.86
C VAL A 129 8.85 7.19 -4.17
N HIS A 130 9.06 8.26 -4.92
CA HIS A 130 9.52 9.52 -4.35
C HIS A 130 8.39 10.20 -3.54
N PRO A 131 8.63 10.80 -2.36
CA PRO A 131 7.60 11.45 -1.54
C PRO A 131 6.76 12.47 -2.30
N LYS A 132 7.38 13.23 -3.22
CA LYS A 132 6.64 14.18 -4.07
C LYS A 132 5.65 13.52 -5.01
N ASN A 133 5.73 12.20 -5.24
CA ASN A 133 4.79 11.43 -6.07
C ASN A 133 3.63 10.84 -5.25
N CYS A 134 3.66 10.93 -3.91
CA CYS A 134 2.58 10.48 -3.05
C CYS A 134 1.29 11.33 -3.14
N TRP A 135 1.34 12.52 -3.75
CA TRP A 135 0.15 13.32 -4.08
C TRP A 135 -0.89 12.59 -4.96
N CYS A 136 -0.49 11.54 -5.69
CA CYS A 136 -1.43 10.68 -6.42
C CYS A 136 -2.48 10.05 -5.47
N HIS A 137 -2.12 9.82 -4.19
CA HIS A 137 -3.04 9.36 -3.16
C HIS A 137 -4.16 10.37 -2.88
N ILE A 138 -3.87 11.67 -2.96
CA ILE A 138 -4.83 12.78 -2.80
C ILE A 138 -5.73 12.90 -4.03
N LEU A 139 -5.19 12.71 -5.24
CA LEU A 139 -5.98 12.76 -6.48
C LEU A 139 -7.03 11.63 -6.58
N ARG A 140 -6.80 10.50 -5.92
CA ARG A 140 -7.80 9.42 -5.82
C ARG A 140 -8.95 9.82 -4.89
N GLN A 141 -8.67 10.59 -3.84
CA GLN A 141 -9.66 11.11 -2.89
C GLN A 141 -10.67 12.06 -3.55
N THR A 142 -10.21 13.01 -4.37
CA THR A 142 -11.09 13.97 -5.07
C THR A 142 -11.99 13.31 -6.11
N ARG A 143 -11.66 12.09 -6.56
CA ARG A 143 -12.47 11.32 -7.51
C ARG A 143 -13.49 10.41 -6.82
N LEU A 144 -13.24 9.95 -5.58
CA LEU A 144 -14.22 9.18 -4.80
C LEU A 144 -15.50 9.99 -4.52
N THR A 145 -15.38 11.31 -4.42
CA THR A 145 -16.51 12.23 -4.26
C THR A 145 -17.28 12.50 -5.55
N SER A 146 -16.80 12.02 -6.71
CA SER A 146 -17.47 12.16 -8.01
C SER A 146 -18.14 10.82 -8.39
N THR A 147 -19.47 10.76 -8.36
CA THR A 147 -20.33 9.59 -8.58
C THR A 147 -20.23 8.92 -9.97
N SER A 148 -19.48 9.48 -10.92
CA SER A 148 -19.52 9.10 -12.34
C SER A 148 -18.63 7.92 -12.75
N TRP A 149 -17.70 7.47 -11.89
CA TRP A 149 -16.65 6.54 -12.31
C TRP A 149 -16.92 5.06 -12.01
N TRP A 150 -17.68 4.72 -10.97
CA TRP A 150 -18.04 3.32 -10.67
C TRP A 150 -18.74 2.63 -11.86
N ARG A 151 -19.51 3.37 -12.67
CA ARG A 151 -20.13 2.84 -13.92
C ARG A 151 -19.12 2.58 -15.04
N ARG A 152 -17.95 3.23 -15.03
CA ARG A 152 -16.98 3.18 -16.14
C ARG A 152 -16.00 2.01 -16.04
N GLN A 153 -15.69 1.54 -14.82
CA GLN A 153 -14.82 0.36 -14.62
C GLN A 153 -15.46 -0.97 -15.05
N GLN A 154 -16.80 -1.09 -15.05
CA GLN A 154 -17.45 -2.28 -15.63
C GLN A 154 -17.41 -2.30 -17.16
N ILE A 155 -17.31 -1.13 -17.80
CA ILE A 155 -17.37 -1.00 -19.27
C ILE A 155 -15.97 -1.13 -19.92
N SER A 156 -14.89 -0.68 -19.26
CA SER A 156 -13.55 -0.73 -19.88
C SER A 156 -12.88 -2.12 -19.86
N ARG A 157 -13.47 -3.13 -19.20
CA ARG A 157 -12.95 -4.51 -19.17
C ARG A 157 -12.99 -5.24 -20.54
N ARG A 158 -13.63 -4.67 -21.57
CA ARG A 158 -13.72 -5.31 -22.90
C ARG A 158 -12.74 -4.78 -23.95
N SER A 159 -12.10 -3.63 -23.75
CA SER A 159 -11.38 -2.94 -24.84
C SER A 159 -9.86 -2.89 -24.71
N CYS A 160 -9.25 -3.32 -23.60
CA CYS A 160 -7.80 -3.17 -23.42
C CYS A 160 -6.95 -4.40 -23.86
N CYS A 161 -7.56 -5.55 -24.13
CA CYS A 161 -6.83 -6.77 -24.55
C CYS A 161 -6.45 -6.80 -26.05
N GLN A 162 -6.50 -5.70 -26.81
CA GLN A 162 -6.33 -5.75 -28.28
C GLN A 162 -5.25 -4.86 -28.90
N SER A 163 -4.38 -4.21 -28.14
CA SER A 163 -3.26 -3.49 -28.76
C SER A 163 -1.97 -3.73 -28.02
N GLY A 164 -1.32 -4.84 -28.35
CA GLY A 164 0.10 -5.03 -28.09
C GLY A 164 0.90 -4.05 -28.95
N LEU A 165 1.79 -3.30 -28.31
CA LEU A 165 3.00 -2.67 -28.85
C LEU A 165 3.42 -1.60 -27.85
N LEU A 166 4.55 -1.82 -27.16
CA LEU A 166 5.66 -0.89 -27.10
C LEU A 166 6.74 -1.42 -26.15
N THR A 167 7.77 -1.97 -26.79
CA THR A 167 9.14 -2.09 -26.31
C THR A 167 9.70 -0.71 -25.96
N PHE A 168 10.31 -0.56 -24.78
CA PHE A 168 11.69 -0.08 -24.55
C PHE A 168 12.01 -0.22 -23.05
#